data_AF-A0A1H1G7S9-F1
#
_entry.id   AF-A0A1H1G7S9-F1
#
_cell.length_a   1.000
_cell.length_b   1.000
_cell.length_c   1.000
_cell.angle_alpha   90.00
_cell.angle_beta   90.00
_cell.angle_gamma   90.00
#
_symmetry.space_group_name_H-M   'P 1'
#
loop_
_entity.id
_entity.type
_entity.pdbx_description
1 polymer ?
#
loop_
_entity_poly.entity_id
_entity_poly.type
_entity_poly.pdbx_seq_one_letter_code
_entity_poly.pdbx_strand_id
1 'polypeptide(L)'
;MPLVLVSNDRNAGSRFQWQDITGVQYRYPNNYRNLIRRGEQFIYYRGMRRADGGRGAAEYFGRGTIGEIWRDASIPETEPKGRWAWYCSIVDYVPFGPPVPAKVDGAFFENIPANAWRNGVRFLDDAAFQRIKAATGLPQNGATQPPTPQPKLPPLDDVIIPTTTTELLAPGTTAAEQNGGGGGSGRYSRHASLVGKRAEAIAMRWAARNFPDAQRIRWVSEDGETPGWDIEVVGFDGEITAIEVKGASGAAFANFELTVGELQASRRLGSRYVLLLVADCLGTSPSFHIIKNPWSLFQSRGLLLTPVRFRVSRPGEGVAGAAIEVDAAPTAQVVSVLVP
;
A
#
# COMPACT_ATOMS: atom_id res chain seq x y z
N MET A 1 -9.91 -22.32 1.18
CA MET A 1 -11.20 -21.61 1.29
C MET A 1 -10.91 -20.18 1.66
N PRO A 2 -11.46 -19.19 0.95
CA PRO A 2 -11.23 -17.79 1.24
C PRO A 2 -11.80 -17.37 2.59
N LEU A 3 -11.23 -16.31 3.15
CA LEU A 3 -11.66 -15.70 4.40
C LEU A 3 -12.20 -14.29 4.17
N VAL A 4 -13.05 -13.84 5.09
CA VAL A 4 -13.27 -12.41 5.32
C VAL A 4 -12.51 -12.01 6.56
N LEU A 5 -11.67 -10.98 6.43
CA LEU A 5 -11.04 -10.29 7.56
C LEU A 5 -11.76 -8.96 7.79
N VAL A 6 -12.28 -8.74 9.00
CA VAL A 6 -12.92 -7.48 9.34
C VAL A 6 -11.87 -6.52 9.89
N SER A 7 -11.74 -5.37 9.23
CA SER A 7 -10.92 -4.25 9.69
C SER A 7 -11.77 -2.98 9.67
N ASN A 8 -11.98 -2.37 10.84
CA ASN A 8 -12.77 -1.14 10.98
C ASN A 8 -11.88 -0.02 11.51
N ASP A 9 -12.11 1.22 11.03
CA ASP A 9 -11.36 2.40 11.49
C ASP A 9 -11.63 2.73 12.97
N ARG A 10 -12.76 2.28 13.53
CA ARG A 10 -13.09 2.36 14.96
C ARG A 10 -13.85 1.13 15.44
N ASN A 11 -13.48 0.64 16.62
CA ASN A 11 -14.21 -0.43 17.29
C ASN A 11 -15.38 0.08 18.11
N ALA A 12 -16.40 -0.75 18.24
CA ALA A 12 -17.60 -0.47 19.03
C ALA A 12 -17.37 -0.45 20.57
N GLY A 13 -16.14 -0.65 21.05
CA GLY A 13 -15.81 -0.57 22.47
C GLY A 13 -14.30 -0.61 22.73
N SER A 14 -13.91 -0.20 23.95
CA SER A 14 -12.53 -0.14 24.45
C SER A 14 -11.86 -1.51 24.67
N ARG A 15 -12.57 -2.62 24.44
CA ARG A 15 -12.10 -3.99 24.75
C ARG A 15 -11.08 -4.57 23.78
N PHE A 16 -10.98 -4.06 22.56
CA PHE A 16 -10.03 -4.53 21.57
C PHE A 16 -9.38 -3.32 20.91
N GLN A 17 -8.12 -3.03 21.24
CA GLN A 17 -7.29 -2.12 20.48
C GLN A 17 -6.66 -2.97 19.36
N TRP A 18 -7.32 -3.03 18.20
CA TRP A 18 -6.75 -3.73 17.05
C TRP A 18 -5.51 -2.95 16.58
N GLN A 19 -4.39 -3.65 16.43
CA GLN A 19 -3.12 -3.11 15.94
C GLN A 19 -2.91 -3.49 14.47
N ASP A 20 -4.01 -3.63 13.73
CA ASP A 20 -4.01 -4.03 12.33
C ASP A 20 -3.39 -2.92 11.51
N ILE A 21 -2.55 -3.30 10.55
CA ILE A 21 -2.01 -2.39 9.55
C ILE A 21 -2.52 -2.93 8.22
N THR A 22 -3.55 -2.29 7.67
CA THR A 22 -4.19 -2.68 6.42
C THR A 22 -3.15 -2.97 5.35
N GLY A 23 -3.22 -4.16 4.77
CA GLY A 23 -2.31 -4.59 3.70
C GLY A 23 -0.93 -5.08 4.15
N VAL A 24 -0.62 -5.01 5.45
CA VAL A 24 0.68 -5.43 6.00
C VAL A 24 0.50 -6.55 7.03
N GLN A 25 -0.39 -6.37 7.99
CA GLN A 25 -0.62 -7.36 9.05
C GLN A 25 -2.04 -7.27 9.63
N TYR A 26 -2.53 -8.41 10.10
CA TYR A 26 -3.83 -8.52 10.75
C TYR A 26 -3.70 -9.22 12.11
N ARG A 27 -4.20 -8.59 13.17
CA ARG A 27 -4.21 -9.14 14.54
C ARG A 27 -5.57 -9.77 14.82
N TYR A 28 -5.56 -10.96 15.41
CA TYR A 28 -6.79 -11.67 15.72
C TYR A 28 -6.71 -12.45 17.04
N PRO A 29 -7.81 -12.54 17.80
CA PRO A 29 -7.87 -13.33 19.02
C PRO A 29 -7.78 -14.84 18.75
N ASN A 30 -7.38 -15.59 19.78
CA ASN A 30 -7.10 -17.03 19.69
C ASN A 30 -8.25 -17.88 19.16
N ASN A 31 -9.51 -17.46 19.32
CA ASN A 31 -10.67 -18.19 18.80
C ASN A 31 -10.68 -18.28 17.26
N TYR A 32 -9.97 -17.39 16.54
CA TYR A 32 -9.83 -17.47 15.09
C TYR A 32 -8.58 -18.22 14.62
N ARG A 33 -7.75 -18.73 15.55
CA ARG A 33 -6.47 -19.37 15.22
C ARG A 33 -6.58 -20.55 14.26
N ASN A 34 -7.68 -21.30 14.34
CA ASN A 34 -7.92 -22.46 13.48
C ASN A 34 -8.54 -22.09 12.13
N LEU A 35 -9.08 -20.88 12.00
CA LEU A 35 -9.67 -20.35 10.77
C LEU A 35 -8.60 -19.75 9.86
N ILE A 36 -7.62 -19.04 10.42
CA ILE A 36 -6.58 -18.36 9.63
C ILE A 36 -5.41 -19.31 9.41
N ARG A 37 -5.16 -19.67 8.15
CA ARG A 37 -4.02 -20.51 7.76
C ARG A 37 -3.19 -19.83 6.68
N ARG A 38 -1.87 -20.07 6.73
CA ARG A 38 -0.92 -19.56 5.73
C ARG A 38 -1.31 -20.05 4.32
N GLY A 39 -1.23 -19.16 3.35
CA GLY A 39 -1.60 -19.41 1.95
C GLY A 39 -3.08 -19.25 1.63
N GLU A 40 -3.95 -19.05 2.63
CA GLU A 40 -5.37 -18.80 2.36
C GLU A 40 -5.59 -17.40 1.78
N GLN A 41 -6.49 -17.29 0.82
CA GLN A 41 -6.92 -16.01 0.27
C GLN A 41 -7.90 -15.33 1.23
N PHE A 42 -7.94 -14.01 1.21
CA PHE A 42 -8.92 -13.27 1.97
C PHE A 42 -9.45 -12.03 1.24
N ILE A 43 -10.59 -11.53 1.70
CA ILE A 43 -11.14 -10.21 1.39
C ILE A 43 -11.28 -9.41 2.68
N TYR A 44 -10.86 -8.15 2.65
CA TYR A 44 -11.13 -7.22 3.73
C TYR A 44 -12.56 -6.68 3.66
N TYR A 45 -13.21 -6.64 4.82
CA TYR A 45 -14.53 -6.06 5.02
C TYR A 45 -14.46 -4.97 6.09
N ARG A 46 -15.18 -3.87 5.89
CA ARG A 46 -15.46 -2.88 6.93
C ARG A 46 -16.95 -2.63 7.07
N GLY A 47 -17.40 -2.53 8.31
CA GLY A 47 -18.79 -2.24 8.67
C GLY A 47 -19.16 -0.77 8.46
N MET A 48 -20.34 -0.38 8.92
CA MET A 48 -20.88 0.97 8.68
C MET A 48 -20.25 2.08 9.54
N ARG A 49 -19.50 1.77 10.60
CA ARG A 49 -18.94 2.81 11.50
C ARG A 49 -17.63 3.36 10.92
N ARG A 50 -17.44 4.68 10.99
CA ARG A 50 -16.24 5.39 10.49
C ARG A 50 -15.49 6.10 11.62
N ALA A 51 -14.23 6.45 11.37
CA ALA A 51 -13.34 7.09 12.34
C ALA A 51 -13.86 8.46 12.83
N ASP A 52 -14.54 9.20 11.96
CA ASP A 52 -15.16 10.50 12.22
C ASP A 52 -16.46 10.42 13.03
N GLY A 53 -16.91 9.20 13.40
CA GLY A 53 -18.19 8.97 14.07
C GLY A 53 -19.38 8.89 13.11
N GLY A 54 -19.16 9.08 11.81
CA GLY A 54 -20.17 8.93 10.77
C GLY A 54 -20.58 7.48 10.52
N ARG A 55 -21.69 7.33 9.79
CA ARG A 55 -22.16 6.04 9.24
C ARG A 55 -21.90 6.02 7.73
N GLY A 56 -21.12 5.06 7.25
CA GLY A 56 -20.93 4.74 5.84
C GLY A 56 -21.60 3.42 5.45
N ALA A 57 -21.54 3.05 4.18
CA ALA A 57 -21.96 1.73 3.72
C ALA A 57 -21.01 0.64 4.24
N ALA A 58 -21.54 -0.55 4.52
CA ALA A 58 -20.69 -1.72 4.70
C ALA A 58 -20.10 -2.11 3.35
N GLU A 59 -18.80 -2.41 3.30
CA GLU A 59 -18.10 -2.62 2.03
C GLU A 59 -16.87 -3.52 2.17
N TYR A 60 -16.55 -4.20 1.08
CA TYR A 60 -15.28 -4.88 0.88
C TYR A 60 -14.31 -3.92 0.20
N PHE A 61 -13.06 -3.89 0.65
CA PHE A 61 -12.13 -2.83 0.22
C PHE A 61 -10.73 -3.32 -0.19
N GLY A 62 -10.51 -4.63 -0.20
CA GLY A 62 -9.28 -5.21 -0.74
C GLY A 62 -9.23 -6.71 -0.57
N ARG A 63 -8.22 -7.33 -1.17
CA ARG A 63 -7.94 -8.77 -1.09
C ARG A 63 -6.46 -9.02 -0.86
N GLY A 64 -6.10 -10.24 -0.49
CA GLY A 64 -4.71 -10.69 -0.44
C GLY A 64 -4.60 -12.14 -0.01
N THR A 65 -3.40 -12.52 0.41
CA THR A 65 -3.06 -13.86 0.90
C THR A 65 -2.54 -13.78 2.34
N ILE A 66 -2.93 -14.73 3.18
CA ILE A 66 -2.39 -14.88 4.52
C ILE A 66 -0.95 -15.39 4.44
N GLY A 67 0.00 -14.61 4.95
CA GLY A 67 1.40 -14.97 5.03
C GLY A 67 1.74 -15.72 6.31
N GLU A 68 2.84 -15.32 6.95
CA GLU A 68 3.32 -15.94 8.19
C GLU A 68 2.35 -15.67 9.34
N ILE A 69 2.27 -16.61 10.28
CA ILE A 69 1.38 -16.53 11.45
C ILE A 69 2.24 -16.67 12.70
N TRP A 70 2.11 -15.74 13.64
CA TRP A 70 2.83 -15.77 14.89
C TRP A 70 1.97 -15.31 16.07
N ARG A 71 2.34 -15.74 17.27
CA ARG A 71 1.65 -15.35 18.50
C ARG A 71 2.01 -13.92 18.87
N ASP A 72 1.04 -13.19 19.41
CA ASP A 72 1.28 -11.88 20.04
C ASP A 72 2.18 -12.05 21.27
N ALA A 73 3.47 -11.79 21.10
CA ALA A 73 4.49 -11.95 22.13
C ALA A 73 4.32 -10.99 23.31
N SER A 74 3.48 -9.94 23.18
CA SER A 74 3.15 -9.07 24.31
C SER A 74 2.24 -9.74 25.35
N ILE A 75 1.64 -10.89 25.02
CA ILE A 75 0.75 -11.65 25.91
C ILE A 75 1.52 -12.83 26.51
N PRO A 76 1.82 -12.83 27.81
CA PRO A 76 2.59 -13.88 28.47
C PRO A 76 2.03 -15.29 28.25
N GLU A 77 2.88 -16.30 28.21
CA GLU A 77 2.48 -17.72 28.08
C GLU A 77 1.60 -18.20 29.23
N THR A 78 1.74 -17.55 30.39
CA THR A 78 0.97 -17.81 31.61
C THR A 78 -0.48 -17.31 31.52
N GLU A 79 -0.80 -16.40 30.59
CA GLU A 79 -2.18 -15.94 30.43
C GLU A 79 -3.07 -17.07 29.89
N PRO A 80 -4.34 -17.15 30.31
CA PRO A 80 -5.29 -18.11 29.76
C PRO A 80 -5.39 -18.01 28.24
N LYS A 81 -5.44 -19.16 27.54
CA LYS A 81 -5.52 -19.22 26.06
C LYS A 81 -6.63 -18.36 25.45
N GLY A 82 -7.73 -18.14 26.17
CA GLY A 82 -8.83 -17.28 25.72
C GLY A 82 -8.44 -15.80 25.55
N ARG A 83 -7.35 -15.36 26.19
CA ARG A 83 -6.80 -14.01 26.06
C ARG A 83 -5.68 -13.91 25.04
N TRP A 84 -5.20 -15.02 24.50
CA TRP A 84 -4.14 -15.00 23.51
C TRP A 84 -4.61 -14.28 22.24
N ALA A 85 -3.67 -13.66 21.57
CA ALA A 85 -3.84 -13.06 20.26
C ALA A 85 -2.70 -13.52 19.36
N TRP A 86 -2.95 -13.38 18.07
CA TRP A 86 -2.07 -13.78 16.99
C TRP A 86 -2.02 -12.67 15.97
N TYR A 87 -0.97 -12.69 15.18
CA TYR A 87 -0.84 -11.90 13.98
C TYR A 87 -0.68 -12.84 12.79
N CYS A 88 -1.13 -12.35 11.63
CA CYS A 88 -0.63 -12.84 10.36
C CYS A 88 -0.09 -11.68 9.52
N SER A 89 0.93 -11.95 8.70
CA SER A 89 1.33 -11.02 7.66
C SER A 89 0.35 -11.10 6.49
N ILE A 90 0.19 -9.99 5.81
CA ILE A 90 -0.60 -9.89 4.59
C ILE A 90 0.37 -9.81 3.42
N VAL A 91 0.20 -10.71 2.45
CA VAL A 91 1.00 -10.79 1.24
C VAL A 91 0.08 -10.58 0.04
N ASP A 92 0.62 -10.07 -1.06
CA ASP A 92 -0.12 -9.80 -2.31
C ASP A 92 -1.39 -8.96 -2.08
N TYR A 93 -1.28 -7.94 -1.22
CA TYR A 93 -2.41 -7.08 -0.92
C TYR A 93 -2.78 -6.23 -2.13
N VAL A 94 -4.04 -6.33 -2.56
CA VAL A 94 -4.60 -5.52 -3.63
C VAL A 94 -5.83 -4.78 -3.09
N PRO A 95 -5.79 -3.45 -2.93
CA PRO A 95 -6.97 -2.67 -2.57
C PRO A 95 -7.99 -2.68 -3.72
N PHE A 96 -9.28 -2.63 -3.38
CA PHE A 96 -10.33 -2.46 -4.38
C PHE A 96 -10.51 -0.98 -4.72
N GLY A 97 -10.48 -0.66 -6.02
CA GLY A 97 -10.88 0.65 -6.52
C GLY A 97 -12.14 0.54 -7.37
N PRO A 98 -13.24 1.22 -7.03
CA PRO A 98 -13.71 1.62 -5.70
C PRO A 98 -14.04 0.40 -4.79
N PRO A 99 -14.28 0.58 -3.47
CA PRO A 99 -14.77 -0.49 -2.61
C PRO A 99 -16.09 -1.07 -3.11
N VAL A 100 -16.29 -2.37 -2.90
CA VAL A 100 -17.49 -3.11 -3.29
C VAL A 100 -18.49 -3.07 -2.13
N PRO A 101 -19.68 -2.48 -2.27
CA PRO A 101 -20.71 -2.51 -1.24
C PRO A 101 -21.02 -3.94 -0.82
N ALA A 102 -21.18 -4.17 0.48
CA ALA A 102 -21.51 -5.47 1.00
C ALA A 102 -22.89 -5.96 0.53
N LYS A 103 -23.76 -5.01 0.16
CA LYS A 103 -25.14 -5.20 -0.26
C LYS A 103 -25.38 -4.56 -1.63
N VAL A 104 -25.84 -5.34 -2.59
CA VAL A 104 -26.21 -4.91 -3.95
C VAL A 104 -27.64 -5.39 -4.22
N ASP A 105 -28.51 -4.50 -4.72
CA ASP A 105 -29.93 -4.79 -5.00
C ASP A 105 -30.68 -5.49 -3.86
N GLY A 106 -30.37 -5.11 -2.61
CA GLY A 106 -31.03 -5.69 -1.45
C GLY A 106 -30.40 -6.99 -0.91
N ALA A 107 -29.42 -7.58 -1.61
CA ALA A 107 -28.81 -8.86 -1.26
C ALA A 107 -27.32 -8.72 -0.86
N PHE A 108 -26.87 -9.54 0.09
CA PHE A 108 -25.45 -9.63 0.44
C PHE A 108 -24.70 -10.62 -0.46
N PHE A 109 -23.42 -10.36 -0.71
CA PHE A 109 -22.55 -11.36 -1.32
C PHE A 109 -22.37 -12.59 -0.43
N GLU A 110 -22.27 -12.36 0.88
CA GLU A 110 -22.14 -13.39 1.90
C GLU A 110 -23.51 -13.94 2.31
N ASN A 111 -23.66 -15.26 2.29
CA ASN A 111 -24.81 -15.95 2.86
C ASN A 111 -24.47 -16.39 4.29
N ILE A 112 -24.61 -15.47 5.25
CA ILE A 112 -24.29 -15.74 6.66
C ILE A 112 -25.46 -15.37 7.59
N PRO A 113 -25.62 -16.09 8.72
CA PRO A 113 -26.58 -15.72 9.75
C PRO A 113 -26.37 -14.30 10.28
N ALA A 114 -27.45 -13.63 10.68
CA ALA A 114 -27.41 -12.23 11.14
C ALA A 114 -26.43 -11.98 12.33
N ASN A 115 -26.24 -12.97 13.20
CA ASN A 115 -25.30 -12.91 14.32
C ASN A 115 -23.82 -13.06 13.89
N ALA A 116 -23.54 -13.66 12.73
CA ALA A 116 -22.18 -13.92 12.24
C ALA A 116 -21.47 -12.66 11.73
N TRP A 117 -22.21 -11.57 11.43
CA TRP A 117 -21.64 -10.27 11.06
C TRP A 117 -20.79 -9.62 12.16
N ARG A 118 -20.89 -10.10 13.40
CA ARG A 118 -20.06 -9.68 14.53
C ARG A 118 -18.70 -10.39 14.57
N ASN A 119 -18.53 -11.44 13.79
CA ASN A 119 -17.29 -12.21 13.75
C ASN A 119 -16.25 -11.45 12.93
N GLY A 120 -15.10 -11.19 13.56
CA GLY A 120 -13.98 -10.50 12.95
C GLY A 120 -13.30 -11.30 11.84
N VAL A 121 -13.45 -12.62 11.88
CA VAL A 121 -12.96 -13.55 10.87
C VAL A 121 -14.04 -14.57 10.58
N ARG A 122 -14.27 -14.87 9.31
CA ARG A 122 -15.24 -15.89 8.87
C ARG A 122 -14.87 -16.46 7.51
N PHE A 123 -15.34 -17.66 7.21
CA PHE A 123 -15.18 -18.25 5.88
C PHE A 123 -16.04 -17.49 4.87
N LEU A 124 -15.50 -17.40 3.66
CA LEU A 124 -16.17 -16.89 2.50
C LEU A 124 -16.20 -18.00 1.45
N ASP A 125 -17.39 -18.32 0.98
CA ASP A 125 -17.59 -19.27 -0.11
C ASP A 125 -16.83 -18.81 -1.38
N ASP A 126 -16.25 -19.76 -2.11
CA ASP A 126 -15.44 -19.47 -3.30
C ASP A 126 -16.25 -18.69 -4.37
N ALA A 127 -17.52 -19.03 -4.57
CA ALA A 127 -18.37 -18.31 -5.52
C ALA A 127 -18.67 -16.88 -5.03
N ALA A 128 -18.84 -16.67 -3.72
CA ALA A 128 -18.96 -15.32 -3.15
C ALA A 128 -17.66 -14.52 -3.31
N PHE A 129 -16.49 -15.13 -3.08
CA PHE A 129 -15.18 -14.51 -3.31
C PHE A 129 -15.01 -14.07 -4.76
N GLN A 130 -15.30 -14.94 -5.73
CA GLN A 130 -15.20 -14.58 -7.15
C GLN A 130 -16.20 -13.50 -7.56
N ARG A 131 -17.43 -13.52 -7.04
CA ARG A 131 -18.42 -12.45 -7.31
C ARG A 131 -17.97 -11.09 -6.75
N ILE A 132 -17.41 -11.04 -5.55
CA ILE A 132 -16.88 -9.79 -4.99
C ILE A 132 -15.70 -9.30 -5.83
N LYS A 133 -14.79 -10.20 -6.22
CA LYS A 133 -13.65 -9.87 -7.09
C LYS A 133 -14.11 -9.36 -8.46
N ALA A 134 -15.15 -9.94 -9.05
CA ALA A 134 -15.70 -9.49 -10.33
C ALA A 134 -16.45 -8.15 -10.22
N ALA A 135 -16.99 -7.82 -9.05
CA ALA A 135 -17.70 -6.57 -8.81
C ALA A 135 -16.77 -5.36 -8.60
N THR A 136 -15.45 -5.57 -8.51
CA THR A 136 -14.49 -4.46 -8.42
C THR A 136 -14.50 -3.65 -9.72
N GLY A 137 -14.71 -2.34 -9.63
CA GLY A 137 -14.71 -1.44 -10.80
C GLY A 137 -16.06 -1.23 -11.50
N LEU A 138 -17.15 -1.88 -11.07
CA LEU A 138 -18.48 -1.63 -11.63
C LEU A 138 -19.14 -0.37 -11.03
N PRO A 139 -19.77 0.51 -11.85
CA PRO A 139 -20.53 1.65 -11.35
C PRO A 139 -21.76 1.18 -10.54
N GLN A 140 -21.86 1.65 -9.30
CA GLN A 140 -22.82 1.18 -8.30
C GLN A 140 -24.11 2.04 -8.33
N ASN A 141 -25.27 1.44 -8.59
CA ASN A 141 -26.58 2.05 -8.36
C ASN A 141 -27.10 1.59 -6.99
N GLY A 142 -27.18 2.50 -6.01
CA GLY A 142 -27.89 2.24 -4.75
C GLY A 142 -27.34 2.98 -3.53
N ALA A 143 -28.09 3.99 -3.07
CA ALA A 143 -27.90 4.86 -1.90
C ALA A 143 -26.84 5.98 -2.05
N THR A 144 -27.38 7.14 -2.44
CA THR A 144 -26.78 8.45 -2.66
C THR A 144 -26.03 9.02 -1.45
N GLN A 145 -24.70 8.92 -1.44
CA GLN A 145 -23.91 10.15 -1.36
C GLN A 145 -23.76 10.67 -2.78
N PRO A 146 -23.89 11.98 -3.06
CA PRO A 146 -23.56 12.50 -4.37
C PRO A 146 -22.12 12.03 -4.66
N PRO A 147 -21.88 11.29 -5.77
CA PRO A 147 -20.53 10.90 -6.13
C PRO A 147 -19.74 12.21 -6.18
N THR A 148 -18.67 12.29 -5.40
CA THR A 148 -17.67 13.33 -5.67
C THR A 148 -17.33 13.10 -7.14
N PRO A 149 -17.61 14.06 -8.05
CA PRO A 149 -17.45 13.83 -9.47
C PRO A 149 -16.04 13.32 -9.68
N GLN A 150 -15.90 12.07 -10.12
CA GLN A 150 -14.59 11.59 -10.49
C GLN A 150 -14.09 12.52 -11.59
N PRO A 151 -12.87 13.05 -11.48
CA PRO A 151 -12.33 13.88 -12.53
C PRO A 151 -12.39 13.06 -13.82
N LYS A 152 -13.12 13.56 -14.83
CA LYS A 152 -13.11 12.96 -16.16
C LYS A 152 -11.68 13.06 -16.65
N LEU A 153 -10.96 11.94 -16.62
CA LEU A 153 -9.60 11.90 -17.10
C LEU A 153 -9.60 12.00 -18.62
N PRO A 154 -8.64 12.75 -19.20
CA PRO A 154 -8.48 12.73 -20.64
C PRO A 154 -8.12 11.31 -21.11
N PRO A 155 -8.55 10.90 -22.32
CA PRO A 155 -8.06 9.69 -22.97
C PRO A 155 -6.54 9.58 -22.87
N LEU A 156 -6.03 8.36 -22.69
CA LEU A 156 -4.59 8.18 -22.51
C LEU A 156 -3.83 8.62 -23.76
N ASP A 157 -4.41 8.49 -24.96
CA ASP A 157 -3.80 8.90 -26.23
C ASP A 157 -3.60 10.42 -26.33
N ASP A 158 -4.45 11.20 -25.67
CA ASP A 158 -4.37 12.67 -25.61
C ASP A 158 -3.28 13.16 -24.63
N VAL A 159 -2.70 12.25 -23.84
CA VAL A 159 -1.60 12.60 -22.93
C VAL A 159 -0.30 12.75 -23.71
N ILE A 160 0.32 13.91 -23.58
CA ILE A 160 1.64 14.21 -24.15
C ILE A 160 2.69 13.66 -23.21
N ILE A 161 3.44 12.66 -23.67
CA ILE A 161 4.57 12.10 -22.93
C ILE A 161 5.76 13.07 -23.07
N PRO A 162 6.27 13.68 -21.99
CA PRO A 162 7.42 14.57 -22.05
C PRO A 162 8.66 13.88 -22.62
N THR A 163 9.47 14.65 -23.35
CA THR A 163 10.78 14.21 -23.84
C THR A 163 11.91 14.56 -22.88
N THR A 164 11.66 15.46 -21.93
CA THR A 164 12.63 15.94 -20.94
C THR A 164 12.20 15.59 -19.53
N THR A 165 13.18 15.44 -18.64
CA THR A 165 12.96 15.31 -17.20
C THR A 165 13.00 16.70 -16.56
N THR A 166 12.14 16.92 -15.57
CA THR A 166 12.09 18.11 -14.72
C THR A 166 12.34 17.67 -13.28
N GLU A 167 13.00 18.50 -12.47
CA GLU A 167 13.09 18.24 -11.03
C GLU A 167 11.72 18.44 -10.39
N LEU A 168 11.15 17.37 -9.84
CA LEU A 168 9.80 17.38 -9.24
C LEU A 168 9.81 17.26 -7.72
N LEU A 169 10.97 17.05 -7.09
CA LEU A 169 11.07 17.05 -5.64
C LEU A 169 11.28 18.47 -5.15
N ALA A 170 10.28 19.01 -4.47
CA ALA A 170 10.42 20.32 -3.85
C ALA A 170 11.44 20.22 -2.69
N PRO A 171 12.40 21.15 -2.57
CA PRO A 171 13.28 21.20 -1.42
C PRO A 171 12.43 21.36 -0.15
N GLY A 172 12.54 20.41 0.77
CA GLY A 172 11.81 20.46 2.04
C GLY A 172 12.21 21.72 2.82
N THR A 173 11.24 22.44 3.36
CA THR A 173 11.53 23.48 4.35
C THR A 173 12.21 22.82 5.54
N THR A 174 13.37 23.35 5.93
CA THR A 174 14.14 22.86 7.08
C THR A 174 13.26 22.77 8.33
N ALA A 175 13.42 21.69 9.08
CA ALA A 175 12.61 21.22 10.20
C ALA A 175 12.52 22.15 11.45
N ALA A 176 12.71 23.47 11.32
CA ALA A 176 12.77 24.41 12.43
C ALA A 176 11.46 25.19 12.72
N GLU A 177 10.41 25.10 11.89
CA GLU A 177 9.18 25.91 12.07
C GLU A 177 7.86 25.12 12.13
N GLN A 178 7.87 23.88 12.64
CA GLN A 178 6.63 23.17 12.98
C GLN A 178 6.56 22.77 14.47
N ASN A 179 6.72 23.77 15.34
CA ASN A 179 6.10 23.72 16.66
C ASN A 179 4.66 24.22 16.53
N GLY A 180 3.75 23.33 16.15
CA GLY A 180 2.34 23.68 15.96
C GLY A 180 1.47 22.48 15.59
N GLY A 181 1.11 21.69 16.59
CA GLY A 181 -0.20 21.02 16.72
C GLY A 181 -0.73 20.19 15.54
N GLY A 182 -0.68 18.87 15.71
CA GLY A 182 -1.62 17.95 15.05
C GLY A 182 -0.95 16.72 14.49
N GLY A 183 -1.02 15.60 15.21
CA GLY A 183 -0.80 14.27 14.67
C GLY A 183 -1.88 13.94 13.64
N GLY A 184 -1.76 14.55 12.45
CA GLY A 184 -2.55 14.21 11.29
C GLY A 184 -2.07 12.87 10.77
N SER A 185 -2.78 11.80 11.12
CA SER A 185 -2.71 10.54 10.38
C SER A 185 -2.79 10.87 8.91
N GLY A 186 -1.72 10.57 8.14
CA GLY A 186 -1.63 10.88 6.72
C GLY A 186 -2.93 10.54 6.02
N ARG A 187 -3.69 11.58 5.67
CA ARG A 187 -5.01 11.43 5.06
C ARG A 187 -4.74 11.01 3.62
N TYR A 188 -4.68 9.71 3.38
CA TYR A 188 -4.59 9.16 2.03
C TYR A 188 -5.66 9.84 1.17
N SER A 189 -5.21 10.48 0.09
CA SER A 189 -6.11 11.15 -0.85
C SER A 189 -7.21 10.19 -1.26
N ARG A 190 -8.46 10.67 -1.31
CA ARG A 190 -9.61 9.88 -1.80
C ARG A 190 -9.44 9.37 -3.23
N HIS A 191 -8.41 9.84 -3.94
CA HIS A 191 -8.09 9.47 -5.32
C HIS A 191 -6.69 8.83 -5.45
N ALA A 192 -6.06 8.38 -4.35
CA ALA A 192 -4.72 7.80 -4.39
C ALA A 192 -4.62 6.61 -5.37
N SER A 193 -5.62 5.72 -5.40
CA SER A 193 -5.66 4.59 -6.34
C SER A 193 -5.83 5.05 -7.80
N LEU A 194 -6.62 6.10 -8.05
CA LEU A 194 -6.78 6.68 -9.39
C LEU A 194 -5.48 7.32 -9.88
N VAL A 195 -4.82 8.09 -9.01
CA VAL A 195 -3.54 8.75 -9.27
C VAL A 195 -2.44 7.73 -9.56
N GLY A 196 -2.33 6.66 -8.76
CA GLY A 196 -1.36 5.58 -8.96
C GLY A 196 -1.57 4.89 -10.31
N LYS A 197 -2.76 4.33 -10.56
CA LYS A 197 -3.07 3.64 -11.83
C LYS A 197 -2.87 4.54 -13.05
N ARG A 198 -3.24 5.81 -12.94
CA ARG A 198 -3.07 6.76 -14.04
C ARG A 198 -1.59 7.05 -14.30
N ALA A 199 -0.79 7.26 -13.26
CA ALA A 199 0.64 7.45 -13.38
C ALA A 199 1.33 6.22 -13.99
N GLU A 200 0.97 5.02 -13.56
CA GLU A 200 1.50 3.76 -14.11
C GLU A 200 1.14 3.57 -15.60
N ALA A 201 -0.10 3.88 -16.00
CA ALA A 201 -0.50 3.85 -17.42
C ALA A 201 0.31 4.85 -18.27
N ILE A 202 0.57 6.05 -17.75
CA ILE A 202 1.41 7.06 -18.39
C ILE A 202 2.87 6.57 -18.47
N ALA A 203 3.37 5.95 -17.40
CA ALA A 203 4.70 5.37 -17.32
C ALA A 203 4.88 4.23 -18.33
N MET A 204 3.86 3.41 -18.60
CA MET A 204 3.90 2.38 -19.65
C MET A 204 4.12 2.98 -21.04
N ARG A 205 3.43 4.09 -21.37
CA ARG A 205 3.67 4.80 -22.64
C ARG A 205 5.06 5.43 -22.69
N TRP A 206 5.53 5.96 -21.58
CA TRP A 206 6.91 6.45 -21.47
C TRP A 206 7.93 5.33 -21.68
N ALA A 207 7.75 4.17 -21.05
CA ALA A 207 8.62 3.01 -21.20
C ALA A 207 8.66 2.53 -22.65
N ALA A 208 7.50 2.34 -23.30
CA ALA A 208 7.42 1.94 -24.70
C ALA A 208 8.16 2.91 -25.65
N ARG A 209 8.13 4.22 -25.35
CA ARG A 209 8.84 5.24 -26.13
C ARG A 209 10.35 5.26 -25.87
N ASN A 210 10.78 5.04 -24.64
CA ASN A 210 12.18 5.19 -24.22
C ASN A 210 12.99 3.89 -24.35
N PHE A 211 12.31 2.75 -24.48
CA PHE A 211 12.91 1.44 -24.73
C PHE A 211 12.30 0.84 -26.00
N PRO A 212 12.50 1.47 -27.18
CA PRO A 212 11.92 0.99 -28.44
C PRO A 212 12.45 -0.39 -28.85
N ASP A 213 13.67 -0.72 -28.39
CA ASP A 213 14.35 -1.99 -28.63
C ASP A 213 14.11 -3.01 -27.50
N ALA A 214 13.14 -2.75 -26.60
CA ALA A 214 12.79 -3.74 -25.59
C ALA A 214 12.21 -4.99 -26.27
N GLN A 215 12.70 -6.17 -25.87
CA GLN A 215 12.09 -7.43 -26.25
C GLN A 215 10.68 -7.55 -25.67
N ARG A 216 10.49 -7.04 -24.45
CA ARG A 216 9.22 -7.11 -23.72
C ARG A 216 9.09 -5.98 -22.71
N ILE A 217 7.90 -5.39 -22.61
CA ILE A 217 7.54 -4.45 -21.54
C ILE A 217 6.27 -4.99 -20.87
N ARG A 218 6.28 -5.11 -19.55
CA ARG A 218 5.16 -5.63 -18.75
C ARG A 218 4.78 -4.65 -17.65
N TRP A 219 3.48 -4.54 -17.40
CA TRP A 219 2.94 -3.88 -16.22
C TRP A 219 2.75 -4.92 -15.12
N VAL A 220 3.81 -5.20 -14.37
CA VAL A 220 3.85 -6.33 -13.42
C VAL A 220 2.92 -6.11 -12.22
N SER A 221 2.73 -4.86 -11.78
CA SER A 221 1.79 -4.56 -10.69
C SER A 221 0.32 -4.78 -11.09
N GLU A 222 -0.07 -4.49 -12.34
CA GLU A 222 -1.42 -4.77 -12.84
C GLU A 222 -1.64 -6.28 -13.05
N ASP A 223 -0.59 -7.04 -13.36
CA ASP A 223 -0.60 -8.52 -13.36
C ASP A 223 -0.72 -9.11 -11.93
N GLY A 224 -0.60 -8.28 -10.89
CA GLY A 224 -0.65 -8.67 -9.48
C GLY A 224 0.66 -9.24 -8.93
N GLU A 225 1.76 -9.09 -9.66
CA GLU A 225 3.10 -9.43 -9.19
C GLU A 225 3.66 -8.28 -8.33
N THR A 226 4.43 -8.60 -7.28
CA THR A 226 4.98 -7.60 -6.35
C THR A 226 6.50 -7.70 -6.16
N PRO A 227 7.30 -7.63 -7.24
CA PRO A 227 8.75 -7.82 -7.16
C PRO A 227 9.50 -6.62 -6.54
N GLY A 228 8.78 -5.53 -6.23
CA GLY A 228 9.29 -4.25 -5.75
C GLY A 228 9.44 -3.19 -6.84
N TRP A 229 8.70 -3.32 -7.95
CA TRP A 229 8.55 -2.32 -9.02
C TRP A 229 7.21 -2.52 -9.75
N ASP A 230 6.75 -1.51 -10.51
CA ASP A 230 5.46 -1.55 -11.23
C ASP A 230 5.58 -2.02 -12.68
N ILE A 231 6.67 -1.64 -13.36
CA ILE A 231 6.90 -1.93 -14.79
C ILE A 231 8.24 -2.62 -14.99
N GLU A 232 8.22 -3.71 -15.76
CA GLU A 232 9.40 -4.48 -16.16
C GLU A 232 9.70 -4.24 -17.65
N VAL A 233 10.93 -3.87 -17.97
CA VAL A 233 11.44 -3.78 -19.34
C VAL A 233 12.54 -4.82 -19.51
N VAL A 234 12.41 -5.72 -20.48
CA VAL A 234 13.39 -6.76 -20.80
C VAL A 234 14.08 -6.39 -22.12
N GLY A 235 15.40 -6.22 -22.08
CA GLY A 235 16.24 -6.01 -23.27
C GLY A 235 16.43 -7.30 -24.08
N PHE A 236 16.99 -7.18 -25.29
CA PHE A 236 17.31 -8.35 -26.14
C PHE A 236 18.38 -9.27 -25.54
N ASP A 237 19.21 -8.76 -24.64
CA ASP A 237 20.19 -9.50 -23.85
C ASP A 237 19.56 -10.25 -22.66
N GLY A 238 18.25 -10.09 -22.46
CA GLY A 238 17.51 -10.64 -21.32
C GLY A 238 17.68 -9.83 -20.03
N GLU A 239 18.41 -8.71 -20.06
CA GLU A 239 18.59 -7.86 -18.88
C GLU A 239 17.30 -7.09 -18.57
N ILE A 240 16.96 -7.05 -17.29
CA ILE A 240 15.78 -6.36 -16.79
C ILE A 240 16.15 -4.95 -16.37
N THR A 241 15.38 -3.97 -16.84
CA THR A 241 15.24 -2.64 -16.24
C THR A 241 13.89 -2.56 -15.52
N ALA A 242 13.93 -2.34 -14.21
CA ALA A 242 12.76 -2.18 -13.35
C ALA A 242 12.41 -0.70 -13.21
N ILE A 243 11.13 -0.36 -13.34
CA ILE A 243 10.60 1.00 -13.18
C ILE A 243 9.56 1.00 -12.07
N GLU A 244 9.83 1.73 -11.00
CA GLU A 244 8.90 2.03 -9.91
C GLU A 244 8.26 3.40 -10.16
N VAL A 245 6.94 3.50 -10.04
CA VAL A 245 6.17 4.69 -10.42
C VAL A 245 5.54 5.34 -9.19
N LYS A 246 5.77 6.64 -9.01
CA LYS A 246 5.05 7.43 -8.00
C LYS A 246 4.26 8.53 -8.70
N GLY A 247 2.95 8.55 -8.45
CA GLY A 247 2.02 9.51 -9.04
C GLY A 247 1.63 10.63 -8.08
N ALA A 248 1.46 11.84 -8.62
CA ALA A 248 0.83 12.96 -7.93
C ALA A 248 -0.17 13.66 -8.86
N SER A 249 -1.26 14.15 -8.29
CA SER A 249 -2.21 15.02 -9.01
C SER A 249 -1.76 16.48 -9.05
N GLY A 250 -0.81 16.88 -8.21
CA GLY A 250 -0.23 18.22 -8.20
C GLY A 250 1.02 18.32 -9.08
N ALA A 251 1.55 19.53 -9.22
CA ALA A 251 2.70 19.82 -10.09
C ALA A 251 4.06 19.30 -9.58
N ALA A 252 4.16 18.87 -8.32
CA ALA A 252 5.40 18.43 -7.69
C ALA A 252 5.13 17.48 -6.51
N PHE A 253 6.19 16.85 -6.02
CA PHE A 253 6.21 15.99 -4.84
C PHE A 253 6.91 16.72 -3.69
N ALA A 254 6.24 16.84 -2.54
CA ALA A 254 6.90 17.26 -1.31
C ALA A 254 7.73 16.11 -0.71
N ASN A 255 7.23 14.88 -0.87
CA ASN A 255 7.87 13.61 -0.52
C ASN A 255 7.13 12.48 -1.23
N PHE A 256 7.69 11.28 -1.17
CA PHE A 256 7.04 10.03 -1.57
C PHE A 256 7.51 8.91 -0.63
N GLU A 257 6.70 7.86 -0.53
CA GLU A 257 7.02 6.68 0.29
C GLU A 257 7.55 5.56 -0.61
N LEU A 258 8.57 4.84 -0.14
CA LEU A 258 9.01 3.57 -0.72
C LEU A 258 8.70 2.44 0.26
N THR A 259 8.19 1.32 -0.24
CA THR A 259 8.09 0.10 0.57
C THR A 259 9.47 -0.52 0.80
N VAL A 260 9.58 -1.42 1.78
CA VAL A 260 10.82 -2.16 2.01
C VAL A 260 11.21 -2.99 0.78
N GLY A 261 10.21 -3.56 0.08
CA GLY A 261 10.43 -4.31 -1.15
C GLY A 261 11.01 -3.46 -2.27
N GLU A 262 10.45 -2.27 -2.49
CA GLU A 262 10.96 -1.29 -3.47
C GLU A 262 12.38 -0.82 -3.12
N LEU A 263 12.64 -0.51 -1.84
CA LEU A 263 13.96 -0.11 -1.39
C LEU A 263 15.01 -1.21 -1.62
N GLN A 264 14.68 -2.46 -1.28
CA GLN A 264 15.56 -3.62 -1.50
C GLN A 264 15.77 -3.90 -3.00
N ALA A 265 14.72 -3.80 -3.81
CA ALA A 265 14.82 -3.95 -5.25
C ALA A 265 15.74 -2.88 -5.86
N SER A 266 15.64 -1.64 -5.39
CA SER A 266 16.52 -0.55 -5.84
C SER A 266 17.99 -0.81 -5.51
N ARG A 267 18.29 -1.34 -4.31
CA ARG A 267 19.65 -1.75 -3.91
C ARG A 267 20.18 -2.88 -4.80
N ARG A 268 19.34 -3.89 -5.05
CA ARG A 268 19.72 -5.09 -5.82
C ARG A 268 19.96 -4.80 -7.30
N LEU A 269 19.12 -3.97 -7.91
CA LEU A 269 19.15 -3.71 -9.35
C LEU A 269 20.02 -2.49 -9.72
N GLY A 270 20.27 -1.58 -8.77
CA GLY A 270 21.19 -0.45 -8.96
C GLY A 270 20.84 0.42 -10.16
N SER A 271 21.74 0.50 -11.15
CA SER A 271 21.53 1.26 -12.39
C SER A 271 20.35 0.77 -13.24
N ARG A 272 19.89 -0.45 -13.01
CA ARG A 272 18.72 -1.04 -13.68
C ARG A 272 17.41 -0.79 -12.92
N TYR A 273 17.45 -0.04 -11.82
CA TYR A 273 16.26 0.42 -11.12
C TYR A 273 16.04 1.91 -11.41
N VAL A 274 14.87 2.23 -11.94
CA VAL A 274 14.44 3.59 -12.25
C VAL A 274 13.26 3.93 -11.37
N LEU A 275 13.34 5.05 -10.67
CA LEU A 275 12.19 5.65 -10.01
C LEU A 275 11.65 6.76 -10.91
N LEU A 276 10.42 6.61 -11.37
CA LEU A 276 9.73 7.55 -12.25
C LEU A 276 8.64 8.29 -11.47
N LEU A 277 8.88 9.57 -11.19
CA LEU A 277 7.88 10.43 -10.57
C LEU A 277 7.03 11.09 -11.66
N VAL A 278 5.72 10.96 -11.56
CA VAL A 278 4.74 11.51 -12.52
C VAL A 278 3.86 12.53 -11.81
N ALA A 279 4.14 13.81 -12.01
CA ALA A 279 3.31 14.92 -11.54
C ALA A 279 2.25 15.31 -12.57
N ASP A 280 1.18 15.95 -12.11
CA ASP A 280 0.01 16.32 -12.90
C ASP A 280 -0.54 15.15 -13.74
N CYS A 281 -0.55 13.94 -13.17
CA CYS A 281 -0.90 12.72 -13.91
C CYS A 281 -2.37 12.68 -14.35
N LEU A 282 -3.23 13.53 -13.80
CA LEU A 282 -4.65 13.59 -14.16
C LEU A 282 -4.92 14.50 -15.37
N GLY A 283 -3.94 15.30 -15.80
CA GLY A 283 -4.01 16.17 -16.97
C GLY A 283 -3.59 15.49 -18.29
N THR A 284 -3.46 16.29 -19.35
CA THR A 284 -2.92 15.87 -20.65
C THR A 284 -1.42 16.13 -20.79
N SER A 285 -0.80 16.88 -19.87
CA SER A 285 0.61 17.30 -19.96
C SER A 285 1.35 17.03 -18.65
N PRO A 286 1.48 15.75 -18.23
CA PRO A 286 2.18 15.41 -17.00
C PRO A 286 3.64 15.84 -17.07
N SER A 287 4.26 16.05 -15.91
CA SER A 287 5.71 16.28 -15.80
C SER A 287 6.38 15.06 -15.20
N PHE A 288 7.59 14.72 -15.69
CA PHE A 288 8.35 13.56 -15.20
C PHE A 288 9.62 13.98 -14.49
N HIS A 289 9.96 13.28 -13.41
CA HIS A 289 11.31 13.25 -12.85
C HIS A 289 11.80 11.81 -12.87
N ILE A 290 12.87 11.56 -13.61
CA ILE A 290 13.49 10.23 -13.74
C ILE A 290 14.71 10.18 -12.82
N ILE A 291 14.64 9.33 -11.80
CA ILE A 291 15.74 9.09 -10.87
C ILE A 291 16.31 7.71 -11.17
N LYS A 292 17.49 7.67 -11.79
CA LYS A 292 18.22 6.42 -12.06
C LYS A 292 19.08 6.05 -10.86
N ASN A 293 19.13 4.76 -10.52
CA ASN A 293 19.90 4.25 -9.39
C ASN A 293 19.64 5.04 -8.09
N PRO A 294 18.38 5.13 -7.62
CA PRO A 294 18.05 5.92 -6.44
C PRO A 294 18.83 5.47 -5.20
N TRP A 295 19.21 4.19 -5.12
CA TRP A 295 20.07 3.68 -4.05
C TRP A 295 21.40 4.43 -3.92
N SER A 296 22.08 4.70 -5.05
CA SER A 296 23.33 5.47 -5.04
C SER A 296 23.13 6.91 -4.53
N LEU A 297 21.98 7.52 -4.78
CA LEU A 297 21.64 8.87 -4.31
C LEU A 297 21.32 8.89 -2.81
N PHE A 298 20.73 7.82 -2.27
CA PHE A 298 20.57 7.67 -0.82
C PHE A 298 21.94 7.58 -0.14
N GLN A 299 22.88 6.83 -0.73
CA GLN A 299 24.24 6.67 -0.19
C GLN A 299 25.05 7.96 -0.26
N SER A 300 24.95 8.71 -1.36
CA SER A 300 25.66 9.99 -1.55
C SER A 300 24.98 11.20 -0.91
N ARG A 301 23.84 11.00 -0.24
CA ARG A 301 22.98 12.06 0.34
C ARG A 301 22.40 13.03 -0.69
N GLY A 302 22.30 12.63 -1.95
CA GLY A 302 21.50 13.34 -2.96
C GLY A 302 19.99 13.23 -2.71
N LEU A 303 19.55 12.20 -1.98
CA LEU A 303 18.18 12.03 -1.49
C LEU A 303 18.20 11.65 -0.01
N LEU A 304 17.26 12.19 0.77
CA LEU A 304 17.12 11.86 2.18
C LEU A 304 16.12 10.70 2.36
N LEU A 305 16.60 9.58 2.90
CA LEU A 305 15.76 8.47 3.31
C LEU A 305 15.46 8.59 4.81
N THR A 306 14.23 8.98 5.15
CA THR A 306 13.76 8.96 6.54
C THR A 306 12.89 7.72 6.76
N PRO A 307 13.16 6.95 7.82
CA PRO A 307 12.27 5.86 8.14
C PRO A 307 10.93 6.38 8.65
N VAL A 308 9.86 6.03 7.94
CA VAL A 308 8.52 6.56 8.24
C VAL A 308 7.79 5.68 9.26
N ARG A 309 8.08 4.37 9.29
CA ARG A 309 7.52 3.44 10.30
C ARG A 309 8.50 2.32 10.63
N PHE A 310 8.79 2.18 11.93
CA PHE A 310 9.38 0.98 12.51
C PHE A 310 8.58 0.55 13.73
N ARG A 311 8.50 -0.75 13.96
CA ARG A 311 7.98 -1.30 15.21
C ARG A 311 9.11 -2.09 15.87
N VAL A 312 9.42 -1.73 17.11
CA VAL A 312 10.42 -2.40 17.93
C VAL A 312 9.70 -3.22 18.99
N SER A 313 10.07 -4.49 19.13
CA SER A 313 9.58 -5.39 20.18
C SER A 313 10.75 -6.17 20.78
N ARG A 314 10.68 -6.46 22.08
CA ARG A 314 11.73 -7.22 22.78
C ARG A 314 11.69 -8.70 22.33
N PRO A 315 12.82 -9.32 21.97
CA PRO A 315 12.86 -10.77 21.79
C PRO A 315 12.55 -11.45 23.13
N GLY A 316 11.66 -12.45 23.12
CA GLY A 316 11.45 -13.32 24.29
C GLY A 316 12.73 -14.09 24.61
N GLU A 317 12.97 -14.39 25.89
CA GLU A 317 14.12 -15.20 26.31
C GLU A 317 14.15 -16.52 25.53
N GLY A 318 15.27 -16.81 24.87
CA GLY A 318 15.50 -18.07 24.15
C GLY A 318 15.39 -18.02 22.62
N VAL A 319 15.07 -16.88 22.01
CA VAL A 319 15.09 -16.73 20.54
C VAL A 319 16.29 -15.87 20.14
N ALA A 320 17.26 -16.47 19.46
CA ALA A 320 18.34 -15.72 18.81
C ALA A 320 17.72 -14.75 17.80
N GLY A 321 17.81 -13.45 18.07
CA GLY A 321 17.30 -12.43 17.16
C GLY A 321 18.06 -12.50 15.85
N ALA A 322 17.35 -12.65 14.73
CA ALA A 322 17.92 -12.30 13.43
C ALA A 322 18.12 -10.79 13.44
N ALA A 323 19.37 -10.34 13.52
CA ALA A 323 19.71 -8.95 13.36
C ALA A 323 19.28 -8.53 11.95
N ILE A 324 18.37 -7.56 11.87
CA ILE A 324 18.20 -6.81 10.62
C ILE A 324 19.38 -5.85 10.60
N GLU A 325 20.39 -6.14 9.77
CA GLU A 325 21.36 -5.13 9.35
C GLU A 325 20.62 -4.08 8.53
N VAL A 326 20.00 -3.14 9.23
CA VAL A 326 19.81 -1.79 8.71
C VAL A 326 21.21 -1.20 8.70
N ASP A 327 21.89 -1.29 7.56
CA ASP A 327 22.99 -0.38 7.26
C ASP A 327 22.45 1.03 7.56
N ALA A 328 22.87 1.60 8.68
CA ALA A 328 22.51 2.94 9.05
C ALA A 328 22.98 3.82 7.89
N ALA A 329 22.05 4.56 7.26
CA ALA A 329 22.45 5.72 6.48
C ALA A 329 23.44 6.52 7.35
N PRO A 330 24.57 6.99 6.79
CA PRO A 330 25.69 7.49 7.57
C PRO A 330 25.17 8.51 8.58
N THR A 331 25.36 8.18 9.86
CA THR A 331 24.86 8.91 11.01
C THR A 331 25.17 10.39 10.82
N ALA A 332 24.17 11.25 11.06
CA ALA A 332 24.38 12.69 11.11
C ALA A 332 25.44 13.00 12.17
N GLN A 333 26.68 13.24 11.75
CA GLN A 333 27.62 13.98 12.57
C GLN A 333 27.10 15.41 12.59
N VAL A 334 26.52 15.79 13.74
CA VAL A 334 26.38 17.18 14.11
C VAL A 334 27.79 17.73 14.20
N VAL A 335 28.22 18.45 13.16
CA VAL A 335 29.42 19.28 13.24
C VAL A 335 29.05 20.45 14.14
N SER A 336 29.40 20.33 15.41
CA SER A 336 29.49 21.46 16.32
C SER A 336 30.56 22.40 15.76
N VAL A 337 30.14 23.45 15.06
CA VAL A 337 31.02 24.57 14.73
C VAL A 337 31.27 25.32 16.04
N LEU A 338 32.39 25.02 16.68
CA LEU A 338 33.02 25.95 17.61
C LEU A 338 33.51 27.13 16.78
N VAL A 339 32.81 28.26 16.91
CA VAL A 339 33.29 29.56 16.46
C VAL A 339 34.44 29.98 17.40
N PRO A 340 35.59 30.43 16.89
CA PRO A 340 36.67 30.97 17.71
C PRO A 340 36.31 32.29 18.40
#